data_AF-A0A182TUK6-F1
#
_entry.id   AF-A0A182TUK6-F1
#
_cell.length_a   1.000
_cell.length_b   1.000
_cell.length_c   1.000
_cell.angle_alpha   90.00
_cell.angle_beta   90.00
_cell.angle_gamma   90.00
#
_symmetry.space_group_name_H-M   'P 1'
#
loop_
_entity.id
_entity.type
_entity.pdbx_description
1 polymer ?
#
loop_
_entity_poly.entity_id
_entity_poly.type
_entity_poly.pdbx_seq_one_letter_code
_entity_poly.pdbx_strand_id
1 'polypeptide(L)'
;MAFIRIGLSVLLMCALAPVALRAQQPTVTVSVERHQQPGHLDRSKLHLLKHQQFSERSSRVASQYRLPNDTIPESYVLELSSNVHAEDFSYGGSVAIRVRVLQTTRSIVLHSLYSKLVKVEIRNANQLNIPISTVEEDPELETLTIRTDHELQRGIYQLTILFENTLRDDFGGFYWTSYNNGNEVRYSAVTQFQPVDARTAFPCYDEPGIRATFTISITSGVGTKVYSNMPIKSTTITGNGLKQTRFHTTPSMPTYLVAFAITNNFASTRLSLRGPPSSINMELIAPPTVTDTAQTYGLDLGGLIIRTVEQYFNQSYDLPKLDQLAVPDFYFAAMENWGLVIYEERYLLYDELTSTNRDKENVIATVVHEFVHQFLGNLLTPHWWSDLSLSEGFATFYEYYLSSMVEPSIRFKEKFTVEALQPALLFDCDINVRPISYNVETRADIERMFDIISYQKGGSIFRMFHYALGELTFVKGIRRYISVNKGRSVTPDDLFESLQVAASEDAVLPLSLDVGTIMRSWIFQSGYPVVTVTLSNGELTFMQEHFLYRGSVVTSDRTWWIPITYHVHQSVGTVQSQQFWMPQGTSQLVDLFKNSSPATDNKD
;
A
#
# COMPACT_ATOMS: atom_id res chain seq x y z
N MET A 1 -26.02 -63.27 0.44
CA MET A 1 -24.56 -63.04 0.47
C MET A 1 -24.24 -61.99 -0.59
N ALA A 2 -24.51 -60.70 -0.35
CA ALA A 2 -23.72 -59.73 0.43
C ALA A 2 -22.36 -59.42 -0.25
N PHE A 3 -22.36 -58.45 -1.18
CA PHE A 3 -22.00 -57.02 -1.00
C PHE A 3 -20.49 -56.74 -1.05
N ILE A 4 -20.03 -56.20 -2.18
CA ILE A 4 -18.71 -55.58 -2.34
C ILE A 4 -18.85 -54.10 -1.94
N ARG A 5 -18.15 -53.69 -0.89
CA ARG A 5 -18.08 -52.31 -0.40
C ARG A 5 -17.10 -51.50 -1.27
N ILE A 6 -17.59 -50.40 -1.83
CA ILE A 6 -16.77 -49.29 -2.36
C ILE A 6 -16.58 -48.31 -1.19
N GLY A 7 -15.33 -48.09 -0.78
CA GLY A 7 -14.97 -47.13 0.25
C GLY A 7 -14.96 -45.71 -0.33
N LEU A 8 -15.91 -44.89 0.10
CA LEU A 8 -15.94 -43.45 -0.13
C LEU A 8 -15.37 -42.77 1.13
N SER A 9 -14.18 -42.20 1.04
CA SER A 9 -13.58 -41.41 2.13
C SER A 9 -14.07 -39.97 2.03
N VAL A 10 -15.13 -39.66 2.75
CA VAL A 10 -15.59 -38.29 3.02
C VAL A 10 -14.85 -37.80 4.26
N LEU A 11 -13.94 -36.83 4.10
CA LEU A 11 -13.29 -36.15 5.22
C LEU A 11 -14.23 -35.03 5.70
N LEU A 12 -14.99 -35.34 6.75
CA LEU A 12 -15.84 -34.40 7.46
C LEU A 12 -14.95 -33.66 8.49
N MET A 13 -14.54 -32.42 8.21
CA MET A 13 -13.96 -31.56 9.25
C MET A 13 -15.08 -30.92 10.07
N CYS A 14 -15.39 -31.54 11.21
CA CYS A 14 -16.19 -30.92 12.26
C CYS A 14 -15.36 -29.87 12.99
N ALA A 15 -15.81 -28.62 12.95
CA ALA A 15 -15.35 -27.56 13.84
C ALA A 15 -15.83 -27.86 15.27
N LEU A 16 -14.91 -28.11 16.19
CA LEU A 16 -15.17 -28.16 17.63
C LEU A 16 -14.76 -26.81 18.24
N ALA A 17 -15.76 -26.03 18.67
CA ALA A 17 -15.57 -24.90 19.56
C ALA A 17 -15.44 -25.41 21.01
N PRO A 18 -14.45 -24.96 21.81
CA PRO A 18 -14.42 -25.29 23.22
C PRO A 18 -15.36 -24.36 24.00
N VAL A 19 -16.36 -24.96 24.65
CA VAL A 19 -17.17 -24.35 25.70
C VAL A 19 -16.36 -24.41 27.01
N ALA A 20 -15.98 -23.26 27.55
CA ALA A 20 -15.38 -23.17 28.88
C ALA A 20 -16.48 -22.91 29.93
N LEU A 21 -16.69 -23.89 30.82
CA LEU A 21 -17.50 -23.76 32.02
C LEU A 21 -16.72 -22.96 33.09
N ARG A 22 -17.35 -21.90 33.59
CA ARG A 22 -16.82 -21.02 34.64
C ARG A 22 -17.35 -21.49 36.01
N ALA A 23 -16.46 -21.86 36.92
CA ALA A 23 -16.75 -21.98 38.35
C ALA A 23 -15.98 -20.87 39.10
N GLN A 24 -16.69 -20.09 39.91
CA GLN A 24 -16.14 -19.01 40.74
C GLN A 24 -15.72 -19.53 42.12
N GLN A 25 -14.56 -19.08 42.63
CA GLN A 25 -14.40 -18.36 43.91
C GLN A 25 -12.94 -17.88 44.13
N PRO A 26 -12.68 -16.88 44.99
CA PRO A 26 -11.73 -15.81 44.69
C PRO A 26 -10.39 -15.92 45.43
N THR A 27 -9.32 -15.47 44.78
CA THR A 27 -8.09 -15.00 45.43
C THR A 27 -7.63 -13.73 44.72
N VAL A 28 -7.43 -12.68 45.52
CA VAL A 28 -7.08 -11.33 45.08
C VAL A 28 -5.61 -11.31 44.68
N THR A 29 -5.35 -11.10 43.39
CA THR A 29 -4.04 -10.73 42.85
C THR A 29 -4.27 -9.57 41.89
N VAL A 30 -3.67 -8.43 42.20
CA VAL A 30 -3.69 -7.23 41.35
C VAL A 30 -2.99 -7.57 40.04
N SER A 31 -3.77 -7.75 38.98
CA SER A 31 -3.31 -7.90 37.61
C SER A 31 -3.74 -6.65 36.85
N VAL A 32 -2.78 -5.96 36.25
CA VAL A 32 -3.04 -4.88 35.30
C VAL A 32 -3.68 -5.55 34.08
N GLU A 33 -4.97 -5.29 33.87
CA GLU A 33 -5.70 -5.77 32.70
C GLU A 33 -5.03 -5.19 31.45
N ARG A 34 -4.43 -6.07 30.63
CA ARG A 34 -4.16 -5.77 29.22
C ARG A 34 -5.48 -5.31 28.62
N HIS A 35 -5.52 -4.05 28.18
CA HIS A 35 -6.62 -3.55 27.37
C HIS A 35 -6.88 -4.54 26.22
N GLN A 36 -8.15 -4.84 25.99
CA GLN A 36 -8.60 -5.63 24.86
C GLN A 36 -8.01 -5.01 23.59
N GLN A 37 -7.11 -5.76 22.93
CA GLN A 37 -6.51 -5.36 21.67
C GLN A 37 -7.65 -4.98 20.69
N PRO A 38 -7.61 -3.79 20.06
CA PRO A 38 -8.38 -3.55 18.86
C PRO A 38 -8.06 -4.67 17.85
N GLY A 39 -9.06 -5.16 17.12
CA GLY A 39 -8.86 -6.28 16.19
C GLY A 39 -7.72 -5.98 15.20
N HIS A 40 -6.62 -6.73 15.32
CA HIS A 40 -5.50 -6.66 14.37
C HIS A 40 -5.98 -6.97 12.94
N LEU A 41 -5.62 -6.12 11.98
CA LEU A 41 -5.86 -6.39 10.56
C LEU A 41 -4.76 -7.33 10.04
N ASP A 42 -4.92 -8.62 10.31
CA ASP A 42 -4.13 -9.66 9.64
C ASP A 42 -4.54 -9.69 8.16
N ARG A 43 -3.58 -9.55 7.21
CA ARG A 43 -3.86 -9.62 5.77
C ARG A 43 -4.54 -10.95 5.37
N SER A 44 -4.40 -12.01 6.16
CA SER A 44 -5.11 -13.29 5.98
C SER A 44 -6.53 -13.31 6.58
N LYS A 45 -6.93 -12.24 7.29
CA LYS A 45 -8.22 -12.05 7.99
C LYS A 45 -8.85 -10.69 7.71
N LEU A 46 -8.65 -10.14 6.52
CA LEU A 46 -9.44 -9.02 6.01
C LEU A 46 -10.93 -9.42 6.03
N HIS A 47 -11.63 -9.04 7.11
CA HIS A 47 -13.01 -9.41 7.37
C HIS A 47 -13.98 -8.31 6.95
N LEU A 48 -15.14 -8.79 6.49
CA LEU A 48 -16.27 -8.09 5.89
C LEU A 48 -16.80 -6.93 6.75
N LEU A 49 -16.87 -5.73 6.16
CA LEU A 49 -17.67 -4.62 6.68
C LEU A 49 -18.94 -4.43 5.84
N LYS A 50 -20.00 -3.97 6.53
CA LYS A 50 -21.39 -3.92 6.05
C LYS A 50 -21.59 -3.09 4.78
N HIS A 51 -22.52 -3.58 3.97
CA HIS A 51 -22.83 -3.14 2.61
C HIS A 51 -23.53 -1.78 2.56
N GLN A 52 -23.14 -0.95 1.59
CA GLN A 52 -23.90 0.20 1.10
C GLN A 52 -23.80 0.24 -0.42
N GLN A 53 -24.81 0.81 -1.09
CA GLN A 53 -24.85 0.95 -2.54
C GLN A 53 -23.72 1.89 -3.01
N PHE A 54 -22.88 1.40 -3.93
CA PHE A 54 -21.78 2.17 -4.51
C PHE A 54 -22.29 3.06 -5.64
N SER A 55 -22.01 4.36 -5.56
CA SER A 55 -22.33 5.32 -6.61
C SER A 55 -21.43 5.08 -7.82
N GLU A 56 -22.03 4.85 -8.99
CA GLU A 56 -21.35 5.10 -10.26
C GLU A 56 -20.88 6.56 -10.32
N ARG A 57 -19.87 6.83 -11.15
CA ARG A 57 -19.21 8.14 -11.27
C ARG A 57 -20.21 9.19 -11.80
N SER A 58 -21.05 9.70 -10.91
CA SER A 58 -21.96 10.82 -11.17
C SER A 58 -21.14 12.10 -11.34
N SER A 59 -21.62 12.98 -12.22
CA SER A 59 -21.00 14.25 -12.60
C SER A 59 -20.46 15.04 -11.40
N ARG A 60 -19.24 15.57 -11.55
CA ARG A 60 -18.47 16.43 -10.63
C ARG A 60 -19.32 17.47 -9.86
N VAL A 61 -19.95 17.06 -8.76
CA VAL A 61 -20.18 17.97 -7.64
C VAL A 61 -18.82 18.12 -6.96
N ALA A 62 -18.37 19.34 -6.70
CA ALA A 62 -17.12 19.54 -5.98
C ALA A 62 -17.27 18.91 -4.59
N SER A 63 -16.47 17.89 -4.29
CA SER A 63 -16.49 17.24 -2.98
C SER A 63 -16.06 18.24 -1.92
N GLN A 64 -16.86 18.36 -0.87
CA GLN A 64 -16.54 19.19 0.29
C GLN A 64 -15.38 18.64 1.13
N TYR A 65 -15.03 17.36 0.96
CA TYR A 65 -13.92 16.69 1.67
C TYR A 65 -12.56 16.89 1.00
N ARG A 66 -12.53 17.42 -0.23
CA ARG A 66 -11.29 17.70 -0.96
C ARG A 66 -10.84 19.12 -0.71
N LEU A 67 -9.53 19.31 -0.59
CA LEU A 67 -8.97 20.65 -0.47
C LEU A 67 -9.30 21.48 -1.73
N PRO A 68 -9.53 22.81 -1.61
CA PRO A 68 -9.91 23.67 -2.74
C PRO A 68 -8.89 23.73 -3.88
N ASN A 69 -7.63 23.38 -3.61
CA ASN A 69 -6.50 23.45 -4.55
C ASN A 69 -6.17 24.86 -5.09
N ASP A 70 -6.71 25.92 -4.48
CA ASP A 70 -6.28 27.30 -4.72
C ASP A 70 -4.83 27.55 -4.28
N THR A 71 -4.38 26.76 -3.31
CA THR A 71 -3.04 26.79 -2.73
C THR A 71 -2.44 25.40 -2.71
N ILE A 72 -1.11 25.32 -2.88
CA ILE A 72 -0.36 24.07 -2.80
C ILE A 72 0.91 24.24 -1.94
N PRO A 73 1.37 23.21 -1.22
CA PRO A 73 2.65 23.24 -0.53
C PRO A 73 3.81 22.97 -1.50
N GLU A 74 4.95 23.64 -1.32
CA GLU A 74 6.21 23.29 -1.99
C GLU A 74 7.20 22.60 -1.05
N SER A 75 7.21 23.02 0.22
CA SER A 75 8.12 22.47 1.23
C SER A 75 7.57 22.65 2.63
N TYR A 76 7.93 21.71 3.50
CA TYR A 76 7.66 21.72 4.92
C TYR A 76 8.99 21.75 5.69
N VAL A 77 9.07 22.61 6.69
CA VAL A 77 10.06 22.51 7.77
C VAL A 77 9.30 22.12 9.03
N LEU A 78 9.50 20.88 9.47
CA LEU A 78 8.80 20.28 10.61
C LEU A 78 9.79 20.13 11.77
N GLU A 79 9.48 20.77 12.88
CA GLU A 79 10.23 20.67 14.13
C GLU A 79 9.33 20.10 15.21
N LEU A 80 9.76 19.02 15.86
CA LEU A 80 9.00 18.34 16.92
C LEU A 80 9.84 18.19 18.18
N SER A 81 9.20 18.13 19.34
CA SER A 81 9.84 17.85 20.62
C SER A 81 9.00 16.86 21.41
N SER A 82 9.57 15.72 21.79
CA SER A 82 8.89 14.71 22.61
C SER A 82 9.86 14.04 23.58
N ASN A 83 9.36 13.81 24.80
CA ASN A 83 10.07 13.12 25.88
C ASN A 83 9.48 11.73 26.17
N VAL A 84 8.97 11.03 25.15
CA VAL A 84 8.32 9.71 25.31
C VAL A 84 9.13 8.70 26.15
N HIS A 85 10.46 8.72 26.03
CA HIS A 85 11.38 7.87 26.81
C HIS A 85 11.33 8.10 28.34
N ALA A 86 10.74 9.21 28.79
CA ALA A 86 10.53 9.58 30.18
C ALA A 86 9.03 9.52 30.58
N GLU A 87 8.22 8.76 29.83
CA GLU A 87 6.79 8.57 30.06
C GLU A 87 5.95 9.86 29.92
N ASP A 88 6.49 10.85 29.23
CA ASP A 88 5.76 12.04 28.80
C ASP A 88 5.24 11.85 27.38
N PHE A 89 3.94 11.56 27.27
CA PHE A 89 3.26 11.35 26.00
C PHE A 89 2.81 12.65 25.32
N SER A 90 3.09 13.82 25.90
CA SER A 90 2.89 15.08 25.19
C SER A 90 3.99 15.33 24.15
N TYR A 91 3.66 16.06 23.09
CA TYR A 91 4.65 16.61 22.19
C TYR A 91 4.22 17.97 21.66
N GLY A 92 5.20 18.83 21.43
CA GLY A 92 4.99 20.14 20.80
C GLY A 92 5.71 20.18 19.47
N GLY A 93 5.23 21.05 18.58
CA GLY A 93 5.84 21.19 17.27
C GLY A 93 5.58 22.52 16.58
N SER A 94 6.40 22.80 15.59
CA SER A 94 6.25 23.91 14.66
C SER A 94 6.34 23.36 13.24
N VAL A 95 5.39 23.74 12.39
CA VAL A 95 5.45 23.46 10.96
C VAL A 95 5.47 24.79 10.20
N ALA A 96 6.52 25.00 9.41
CA ALA A 96 6.60 26.10 8.45
C ALA A 96 6.41 25.55 7.03
N ILE A 97 5.31 25.92 6.41
CA ILE A 97 4.90 25.49 5.07
C ILE A 97 5.16 26.63 4.10
N ARG A 98 5.97 26.38 3.07
CA ARG A 98 6.10 27.29 1.94
C ARG A 98 4.95 27.02 0.97
N VAL A 99 3.94 27.87 1.00
CA VAL A 99 2.69 27.74 0.24
C VAL A 99 2.77 28.57 -1.03
N ARG A 100 2.41 27.97 -2.16
CA ARG A 100 2.17 28.69 -3.42
C ARG A 100 0.67 28.91 -3.60
N VAL A 101 0.29 30.17 -3.75
CA VAL A 101 -1.06 30.59 -4.14
C VAL A 101 -1.16 30.53 -5.67
N LEU A 102 -1.99 29.62 -6.18
CA LEU A 102 -2.20 29.40 -7.61
C LEU A 102 -3.27 30.33 -8.18
N GLN A 103 -4.32 30.58 -7.39
CA GLN A 103 -5.44 31.47 -7.70
C GLN A 103 -5.62 32.48 -6.57
N THR A 104 -5.98 33.72 -6.91
CA THR A 104 -6.23 34.76 -5.89
C THR A 104 -7.35 34.30 -4.95
N THR A 105 -7.06 34.27 -3.65
CA THR A 105 -7.97 33.72 -2.64
C THR A 105 -7.84 34.48 -1.32
N ARG A 106 -8.81 34.34 -0.41
CA ARG A 106 -8.77 34.94 0.94
C ARG A 106 -8.43 33.93 2.04
N SER A 107 -8.25 32.67 1.68
CA SER A 107 -8.04 31.60 2.66
C SER A 107 -6.97 30.62 2.21
N ILE A 108 -6.24 30.10 3.18
CA ILE A 108 -5.44 28.88 3.03
C ILE A 108 -6.19 27.78 3.77
N VAL A 109 -6.51 26.69 3.07
CA VAL A 109 -7.22 25.53 3.63
C VAL A 109 -6.31 24.31 3.56
N LEU A 110 -6.15 23.61 4.69
CA LEU A 110 -5.36 22.39 4.82
C LEU A 110 -6.01 21.45 5.84
N HIS A 111 -5.46 20.26 6.08
CA HIS A 111 -5.98 19.31 7.06
C HIS A 111 -5.33 19.49 8.44
N SER A 112 -6.12 19.38 9.50
CA SER A 112 -5.67 19.38 10.89
C SER A 112 -6.70 18.64 11.73
N LEU A 113 -6.24 17.71 12.57
CA LEU A 113 -7.09 17.01 13.53
C LEU A 113 -6.30 16.80 14.83
N TYR A 114 -6.99 16.92 15.97
CA TYR A 114 -6.44 16.79 17.34
C TYR A 114 -5.34 17.78 17.74
N SER A 115 -4.97 18.73 16.88
CA SER A 115 -3.88 19.65 17.17
C SER A 115 -4.34 20.87 17.94
N LYS A 116 -3.78 21.13 19.12
CA LYS A 116 -4.03 22.40 19.83
C LYS A 116 -3.15 23.49 19.24
N LEU A 117 -3.75 24.37 18.45
CA LEU A 117 -3.02 25.47 17.81
C LEU A 117 -2.62 26.54 18.83
N VAL A 118 -1.32 26.81 18.95
CA VAL A 118 -0.75 27.84 19.85
C VAL A 118 -0.57 29.16 19.11
N LYS A 119 -0.08 29.11 17.87
CA LYS A 119 0.14 30.30 17.04
C LYS A 119 0.04 29.95 15.57
N VAL A 120 -0.61 30.82 14.79
CA VAL A 120 -0.67 30.76 13.33
C VAL A 120 -0.18 32.09 12.78
N GLU A 121 0.73 32.07 11.80
CA GLU A 121 1.32 33.26 11.19
C GLU A 121 1.49 33.05 9.69
N ILE A 122 1.13 34.07 8.89
CA ILE A 122 1.37 34.07 7.44
C ILE A 122 2.31 35.22 7.11
N ARG A 123 3.37 34.94 6.35
CA ARG A 123 4.26 35.96 5.77
C ARG A 123 4.29 35.86 4.27
N ASN A 124 4.39 37.00 3.59
CA ASN A 124 4.65 37.03 2.14
C ASN A 124 6.14 36.82 1.81
N ALA A 125 6.47 36.80 0.52
CA ALA A 125 7.85 36.66 0.04
C ALA A 125 8.84 37.72 0.59
N ASN A 126 8.36 38.90 0.96
CA ASN A 126 9.17 39.98 1.57
C ASN A 126 9.25 39.87 3.11
N GLN A 127 8.82 38.75 3.69
CA GLN A 127 8.77 38.50 5.14
C GLN A 127 7.84 39.43 5.91
N LEU A 128 6.94 40.14 5.22
CA LEU A 128 5.92 40.97 5.85
C LEU A 128 4.77 40.09 6.33
N ASN A 129 4.31 40.34 7.55
CA ASN A 129 3.18 39.65 8.14
C ASN A 129 1.89 39.98 7.38
N ILE A 130 1.10 38.95 7.09
CA ILE A 130 -0.24 39.06 6.52
C ILE A 130 -1.25 38.92 7.67
N PRO A 131 -2.09 39.92 7.93
CA PRO A 131 -3.13 39.84 8.93
C PRO A 131 -4.10 38.67 8.69
N ILE A 132 -4.28 37.84 9.71
CA ILE A 132 -5.23 36.72 9.74
C ILE A 132 -6.51 37.23 10.38
N SER A 133 -7.63 37.04 9.69
CA SER A 133 -8.96 37.43 10.17
C SER A 133 -9.55 36.38 11.10
N THR A 134 -9.52 35.11 10.69
CA THR A 134 -10.02 33.97 11.47
C THR A 134 -9.19 32.71 11.19
N VAL A 135 -9.19 31.82 12.18
CA VAL A 135 -8.66 30.45 12.10
C VAL A 135 -9.79 29.55 12.58
N GLU A 136 -10.29 28.69 11.70
CA GLU A 136 -11.45 27.84 11.95
C GLU A 136 -11.10 26.39 11.68
N GLU A 137 -11.32 25.53 12.67
CA GLU A 137 -11.22 24.07 12.55
C GLU A 137 -12.61 23.49 12.29
N ASP A 138 -12.70 22.61 11.30
CA ASP A 138 -13.89 21.82 11.01
C ASP A 138 -13.58 20.34 11.30
N PRO A 139 -14.03 19.79 12.44
CA PRO A 139 -13.76 18.40 12.80
C PRO A 139 -14.46 17.36 11.91
N GLU A 140 -15.56 17.71 11.22
CA GLU A 140 -16.26 16.77 10.35
C GLU A 140 -15.54 16.62 9.01
N LEU A 141 -15.00 17.73 8.49
CA LEU A 141 -14.17 17.73 7.28
C LEU A 141 -12.68 17.49 7.57
N GLU A 142 -12.29 17.53 8.84
CA GLU A 142 -10.90 17.47 9.33
C GLU A 142 -10.00 18.57 8.73
N THR A 143 -10.57 19.76 8.51
CA THR A 143 -9.88 20.89 7.87
C THR A 143 -9.60 22.03 8.82
N LEU A 144 -8.54 22.78 8.51
CA LEU A 144 -8.16 24.04 9.11
C LEU A 144 -8.22 25.13 8.02
N THR A 145 -9.12 26.08 8.21
CA THR A 145 -9.29 27.25 7.33
C THR A 145 -8.70 28.49 7.97
N ILE A 146 -7.67 29.05 7.36
CA ILE A 146 -7.01 30.28 7.79
C ILE A 146 -7.43 31.40 6.84
N ARG A 147 -8.28 32.32 7.30
CA ARG A 147 -8.75 33.47 6.52
C ARG A 147 -7.90 34.70 6.78
N THR A 148 -7.71 35.51 5.74
CA THR A 148 -6.90 36.73 5.77
C THR A 148 -7.77 37.95 5.51
N ASP A 149 -7.37 39.11 6.08
CA ASP A 149 -8.14 40.37 5.92
C ASP A 149 -8.18 40.86 4.46
N HIS A 150 -7.18 40.48 3.67
CA HIS A 150 -6.99 40.89 2.29
C HIS A 150 -6.70 39.68 1.40
N GLU A 151 -7.03 39.80 0.11
CA GLU A 151 -6.78 38.73 -0.86
C GLU A 151 -5.28 38.43 -1.02
N LEU A 152 -4.94 37.16 -0.85
CA LEU A 152 -3.67 36.58 -1.21
C LEU A 152 -3.55 36.56 -2.73
N GLN A 153 -2.59 37.31 -3.24
CA GLN A 153 -2.28 37.33 -4.67
C GLN A 153 -1.49 36.08 -5.05
N ARG A 154 -1.50 35.75 -6.34
CA ARG A 154 -0.67 34.64 -6.86
C ARG A 154 0.79 34.87 -6.50
N GLY A 155 1.40 33.91 -5.82
CA GLY A 155 2.74 34.09 -5.26
C GLY A 155 3.09 33.07 -4.19
N ILE A 156 4.20 33.33 -3.50
CA ILE A 156 4.73 32.48 -2.43
C ILE A 156 4.50 33.14 -1.08
N TYR A 157 4.03 32.33 -0.15
CA TYR A 157 3.80 32.68 1.24
C TYR A 157 4.45 31.63 2.14
N GLN A 158 4.77 32.02 3.37
CA GLN A 158 5.17 31.13 4.43
C GLN A 158 4.07 31.11 5.48
N LEU A 159 3.47 29.94 5.67
CA LEU A 159 2.54 29.67 6.76
C LEU A 159 3.31 28.97 7.88
N THR A 160 3.35 29.55 9.07
CA THR A 160 3.95 28.94 10.26
C THR A 160 2.86 28.63 11.28
N ILE A 161 2.79 27.38 11.74
CA ILE A 161 1.85 26.93 12.77
C ILE A 161 2.62 26.28 13.90
N LEU A 162 2.44 26.80 15.13
CA LEU A 162 2.91 26.20 16.37
C LEU A 162 1.75 25.45 17.03
N PHE A 163 1.98 24.21 17.46
CA PHE A 163 0.96 23.32 17.98
C PHE A 163 1.46 22.46 19.15
N GLU A 164 0.51 21.98 19.95
CA GLU A 164 0.71 21.05 21.06
C GLU A 164 -0.25 19.87 20.91
N ASN A 165 0.28 18.65 21.00
CA ASN A 165 -0.46 17.42 20.76
C ASN A 165 -0.11 16.37 21.84
N THR A 166 -0.78 15.22 21.79
CA THR A 166 -0.49 14.03 22.60
C THR A 166 -0.26 12.84 21.67
N LEU A 167 0.73 12.02 21.99
CA LEU A 167 0.98 10.76 21.29
C LEU A 167 -0.25 9.88 21.43
N ARG A 168 -0.72 9.36 20.29
CA ARG A 168 -1.87 8.46 20.25
C ARG A 168 -1.52 7.07 20.81
N ASP A 169 -2.55 6.31 21.16
CA ASP A 169 -2.49 4.95 21.70
C ASP A 169 -3.28 3.94 20.84
N ASP A 170 -3.76 4.36 19.68
CA ASP A 170 -4.57 3.58 18.73
C ASP A 170 -3.83 3.23 17.43
N PHE A 171 -2.48 3.31 17.47
CA PHE A 171 -1.57 2.95 16.38
C PHE A 171 -1.68 3.82 15.11
N GLY A 172 -2.43 4.93 15.14
CA GLY A 172 -2.51 5.91 14.05
C GLY A 172 -1.77 7.21 14.37
N GLY A 173 -1.39 7.97 13.34
CA GLY A 173 -0.75 9.27 13.50
C GLY A 173 0.65 9.16 14.08
N PHE A 174 1.00 10.06 15.00
CA PHE A 174 2.22 9.93 15.82
C PHE A 174 1.84 9.34 17.18
N TYR A 175 2.27 8.11 17.43
CA TYR A 175 1.78 7.29 18.53
C TYR A 175 2.94 6.69 19.33
N TRP A 176 2.66 6.23 20.56
CA TRP A 176 3.65 5.57 21.41
C TRP A 176 3.54 4.04 21.34
N THR A 177 4.68 3.37 21.42
CA THR A 177 4.78 1.90 21.53
C THR A 177 5.68 1.56 22.72
N SER A 178 5.55 0.35 23.26
CA SER A 178 6.38 -0.08 24.38
C SER A 178 6.89 -1.51 24.23
N TYR A 179 7.97 -1.84 24.94
CA TYR A 179 8.45 -3.22 25.05
C TYR A 179 8.99 -3.48 26.46
N ASN A 180 8.99 -4.74 26.86
CA ASN A 180 9.55 -5.18 28.14
C ASN A 180 11.04 -5.47 28.00
N ASN A 181 11.87 -4.82 28.80
CA ASN A 181 13.29 -5.10 28.95
C ASN A 181 13.55 -5.65 30.36
N GLY A 182 13.40 -6.96 30.53
CA GLY A 182 13.37 -7.57 31.86
C GLY A 182 12.15 -7.11 32.65
N ASN A 183 12.38 -6.37 33.74
CA ASN A 183 11.31 -5.82 34.61
C ASN A 183 10.96 -4.35 34.29
N GLU A 184 11.64 -3.73 33.32
CA GLU A 184 11.43 -2.33 32.94
C GLU A 184 10.62 -2.25 31.65
N VAL A 185 9.57 -1.41 31.62
CA VAL A 185 8.85 -1.07 30.38
C VAL A 185 9.53 0.13 29.74
N ARG A 186 9.85 0.05 28.45
CA ARG A 186 10.46 1.17 27.72
C ARG A 186 9.55 1.66 26.62
N TYR A 187 9.34 2.97 26.62
CA TYR A 187 8.48 3.66 25.65
C TYR A 187 9.29 4.27 24.52
N SER A 188 8.73 4.16 23.32
CA SER A 188 9.21 4.74 22.07
C SER A 188 8.03 5.39 21.35
N ALA A 189 8.30 6.21 20.34
CA ALA A 189 7.26 6.80 19.50
C ALA A 189 7.54 6.56 18.03
N VAL A 190 6.50 6.36 17.23
CA VAL A 190 6.58 6.01 15.82
C VAL A 190 5.35 6.55 15.08
N THR A 191 5.46 6.70 13.76
CA THR A 191 4.40 7.25 12.91
C THR A 191 3.71 6.16 12.09
N GLN A 192 2.39 6.28 11.92
CA GLN A 192 1.59 5.60 10.91
C GLN A 192 0.61 6.62 10.30
N PHE A 193 0.93 7.13 9.10
CA PHE A 193 0.14 8.22 8.49
C PHE A 193 -0.80 7.77 7.38
N GLN A 194 -0.61 6.58 6.82
CA GLN A 194 -1.53 6.07 5.82
C GLN A 194 -2.84 5.59 6.48
N PRO A 195 -4.00 5.96 5.93
CA PRO A 195 -4.18 6.79 4.73
C PRO A 195 -4.17 8.31 4.98
N VAL A 196 -4.76 8.78 6.08
CA VAL A 196 -5.05 10.22 6.30
C VAL A 196 -4.74 10.67 7.72
N ASP A 197 -3.69 10.13 8.32
CA ASP A 197 -3.33 10.39 9.71
C ASP A 197 -2.14 11.33 9.90
N ALA A 198 -1.48 11.80 8.82
CA ALA A 198 -0.45 12.85 8.95
C ALA A 198 -1.05 14.13 9.55
N ARG A 199 -2.29 14.47 9.18
CA ARG A 199 -3.05 15.60 9.75
C ARG A 199 -3.29 15.52 11.25
N THR A 200 -3.15 14.33 11.85
CA THR A 200 -3.29 14.12 13.31
C THR A 200 -1.98 14.34 14.06
N ALA A 201 -0.86 14.36 13.32
CA ALA A 201 0.46 14.62 13.87
C ALA A 201 0.89 16.08 13.71
N PHE A 202 0.55 16.70 12.58
CA PHE A 202 0.79 18.12 12.34
C PHE A 202 -0.16 18.65 11.23
N PRO A 203 -0.54 19.94 11.26
CA PRO A 203 -1.37 20.53 10.21
C PRO A 203 -0.67 20.49 8.84
N CYS A 204 -1.29 19.89 7.82
CA CYS A 204 -0.69 19.69 6.49
C CYS A 204 -1.71 19.50 5.35
N TYR A 205 -1.24 19.57 4.09
CA TYR A 205 -2.06 19.23 2.92
C TYR A 205 -2.09 17.71 2.74
N ASP A 206 -2.93 17.05 3.52
CA ASP A 206 -2.93 15.59 3.66
C ASP A 206 -3.75 14.85 2.58
N GLU A 207 -3.30 14.94 1.32
CA GLU A 207 -3.85 14.20 0.17
C GLU A 207 -2.72 13.52 -0.63
N PRO A 208 -2.87 12.26 -1.10
CA PRO A 208 -1.79 11.47 -1.70
C PRO A 208 -1.28 12.04 -3.04
N GLY A 209 -2.12 12.81 -3.74
CA GLY A 209 -1.75 13.50 -4.97
C GLY A 209 -0.91 14.77 -4.75
N ILE A 210 -0.90 15.32 -3.54
CA ILE A 210 -0.19 16.56 -3.19
C ILE A 210 1.19 16.20 -2.64
N ARG A 211 2.25 16.56 -3.38
CA ARG A 211 3.64 16.23 -3.04
C ARG A 211 4.42 17.48 -2.66
N ALA A 212 5.29 17.37 -1.67
CA ALA A 212 6.20 18.43 -1.23
C ALA A 212 7.50 17.85 -0.68
N THR A 213 8.48 18.71 -0.46
CA THR A 213 9.72 18.33 0.24
C THR A 213 9.59 18.52 1.75
N PHE A 214 10.24 17.69 2.56
CA PHE A 214 10.18 17.77 4.02
C PHE A 214 11.59 17.89 4.61
N THR A 215 11.78 18.87 5.49
CA THR A 215 12.97 18.99 6.33
C THR A 215 12.55 18.79 7.78
N ILE A 216 12.98 17.68 8.37
CA ILE A 216 12.51 17.24 9.70
C ILE A 216 13.62 17.44 10.73
N SER A 217 13.25 17.99 11.89
CA SER A 217 14.10 18.06 13.08
C SER A 217 13.31 17.60 14.31
N ILE A 218 13.92 16.76 15.14
CA ILE A 218 13.27 16.20 16.32
C ILE A 218 14.17 16.41 17.53
N THR A 219 13.62 17.04 18.55
CA THR A 219 14.22 17.19 19.87
C THR A 219 13.74 16.06 20.77
N SER A 220 14.69 15.32 21.34
CA SER A 220 14.42 14.18 22.22
C SER A 220 15.53 14.03 23.27
N GLY A 221 15.35 13.12 24.23
CA GLY A 221 16.37 12.83 25.25
C GLY A 221 17.68 12.33 24.65
N VAL A 222 18.81 12.71 25.24
CA VAL A 222 20.15 12.37 24.74
C VAL A 222 20.39 10.87 24.56
N GLY A 223 19.78 10.03 25.39
CA GLY A 223 19.88 8.57 25.34
C GLY A 223 19.00 7.88 24.28
N THR A 224 18.10 8.61 23.62
CA THR A 224 17.24 8.05 22.56
C THR A 224 17.97 8.04 21.21
N LYS A 225 17.51 7.22 20.26
CA LYS A 225 17.88 7.38 18.84
C LYS A 225 16.66 7.89 18.06
N VAL A 226 16.90 8.68 17.03
CA VAL A 226 15.85 9.25 16.18
C VAL A 226 16.10 8.83 14.74
N TYR A 227 15.06 8.35 14.08
CA TYR A 227 15.08 7.96 12.67
C TYR A 227 14.01 8.74 11.90
N SER A 228 14.23 8.93 10.60
CA SER A 228 13.28 9.52 9.66
C SER A 228 13.58 9.04 8.24
N ASN A 229 12.82 9.49 7.24
CA ASN A 229 12.96 9.14 5.82
C ASN A 229 14.40 9.32 5.30
N MET A 230 15.06 10.42 5.69
CA MET A 230 16.39 10.80 5.17
C MET A 230 17.51 10.56 6.21
N PRO A 231 18.78 10.51 5.79
CA PRO A 231 19.90 10.42 6.73
C PRO A 231 20.00 11.62 7.67
N ILE A 232 20.58 11.40 8.84
CA ILE A 232 20.90 12.46 9.80
C ILE A 232 21.90 13.43 9.16
N LYS A 233 21.55 14.72 9.16
CA LYS A 233 22.43 15.82 8.73
C LYS A 233 23.30 16.32 9.89
N SER A 234 22.70 16.45 11.08
CA SER A 234 23.40 16.94 12.27
C SER A 234 22.65 16.56 13.55
N THR A 235 23.40 16.38 14.63
CA THR A 235 22.86 16.24 15.99
C THR A 235 23.51 17.28 16.90
N THR A 236 22.70 18.01 17.66
CA THR A 236 23.18 19.09 18.55
C THR A 236 22.53 18.97 19.92
N ILE A 237 23.33 19.03 20.98
CA ILE A 237 22.82 19.06 22.36
C ILE A 237 22.18 20.43 22.60
N THR A 238 20.91 20.46 22.99
CA THR A 238 20.15 21.71 23.21
C THR A 238 20.12 22.14 24.68
N GLY A 239 20.65 21.31 25.59
CA GLY A 239 20.65 21.53 27.04
C GLY A 239 19.61 20.66 27.75
N ASN A 240 19.62 20.65 29.09
CA ASN A 240 18.64 19.94 29.93
C ASN A 240 18.46 18.44 29.61
N GLY A 241 19.53 17.75 29.18
CA GLY A 241 19.45 16.34 28.81
C GLY A 241 18.78 16.06 27.46
N LEU A 242 18.58 17.09 26.63
CA LEU A 242 17.98 16.98 25.30
C LEU A 242 18.99 17.19 24.17
N LYS A 243 18.66 16.63 23.01
CA LYS A 243 19.35 16.85 21.74
C LYS A 243 18.34 17.07 20.62
N GLN A 244 18.71 17.88 19.65
CA GLN A 244 17.99 18.01 18.39
C GLN A 244 18.73 17.22 17.31
N THR A 245 18.01 16.31 16.64
CA THR A 245 18.48 15.57 15.47
C THR A 245 17.81 16.14 14.24
N ARG A 246 18.60 16.63 13.28
CA ARG A 246 18.11 17.21 12.03
C ARG A 246 18.46 16.29 10.87
N PHE A 247 17.48 16.05 9.99
CA PHE A 247 17.63 15.20 8.81
C PHE A 247 17.88 16.01 7.54
N HIS A 248 18.42 15.36 6.51
CA HIS A 248 18.43 15.93 5.17
C HIS A 248 17.01 16.09 4.62
N THR A 249 16.83 17.04 3.70
CA THR A 249 15.55 17.30 3.05
C THR A 249 15.17 16.14 2.13
N THR A 250 13.93 15.67 2.19
CA THR A 250 13.41 14.60 1.33
C THR A 250 13.27 15.08 -0.13
N PRO A 251 13.23 14.17 -1.11
CA PRO A 251 12.60 14.45 -2.39
C PRO A 251 11.12 14.84 -2.21
N SER A 252 10.50 15.31 -3.31
CA SER A 252 9.06 15.59 -3.31
C SER A 252 8.27 14.30 -3.10
N MET A 253 7.47 14.22 -2.04
CA MET A 253 6.66 13.05 -1.66
C MET A 253 5.34 13.49 -0.99
N PRO A 254 4.31 12.65 -0.92
CA PRO A 254 3.10 12.92 -0.17
C PRO A 254 3.29 12.81 1.34
N THR A 255 2.36 13.40 2.09
CA THR A 255 2.36 13.43 3.56
C THR A 255 2.26 12.05 4.19
N TYR A 256 1.49 11.11 3.62
CA TYR A 256 1.30 9.78 4.21
C TYR A 256 2.59 8.93 4.26
N LEU A 257 3.63 9.31 3.49
CA LEU A 257 4.94 8.65 3.48
C LEU A 257 5.95 9.30 4.43
N VAL A 258 5.63 10.44 5.03
CA VAL A 258 6.48 11.04 6.06
C VAL A 258 6.54 10.07 7.24
N ALA A 259 7.76 9.77 7.68
CA ALA A 259 7.97 8.91 8.84
C ALA A 259 9.09 9.43 9.73
N PHE A 260 8.89 9.22 11.02
CA PHE A 260 9.92 9.39 12.03
C PHE A 260 9.64 8.53 13.26
N ALA A 261 10.71 8.18 13.96
CA ALA A 261 10.62 7.38 15.17
C ALA A 261 11.63 7.88 16.21
N ILE A 262 11.24 7.81 17.49
CA ILE A 262 12.10 8.02 18.66
C ILE A 262 12.18 6.69 19.38
N THR A 263 13.31 6.00 19.28
CA THR A 263 13.50 4.69 19.88
C THR A 263 14.31 4.78 21.17
N ASN A 264 13.86 4.11 22.22
CA ASN A 264 14.57 3.98 23.49
C ASN A 264 15.27 2.62 23.56
N ASN A 265 16.60 2.59 23.41
CA ASN A 265 17.45 1.39 23.53
C ASN A 265 17.14 0.25 22.56
N PHE A 266 16.76 0.58 21.32
CA PHE A 266 16.65 -0.40 20.25
C PHE A 266 18.06 -0.81 19.76
N ALA A 267 18.22 -2.11 19.52
CA ALA A 267 19.39 -2.67 18.85
C ALA A 267 19.33 -2.34 17.35
N SER A 268 20.49 -2.42 16.68
CA SER A 268 20.57 -2.11 15.26
C SER A 268 21.73 -2.82 14.58
N THR A 269 21.49 -3.37 13.40
CA THR A 269 22.51 -3.91 12.49
C THR A 269 22.52 -3.14 11.18
N ARG A 270 23.66 -3.10 10.46
CA ARG A 270 23.86 -2.26 9.28
C ARG A 270 24.47 -3.00 8.09
N LEU A 271 23.99 -2.65 6.91
CA LEU A 271 24.49 -3.12 5.62
C LEU A 271 24.73 -1.94 4.68
N SER A 272 25.85 -1.93 3.95
CA SER A 272 26.10 -0.97 2.89
C SER A 272 26.20 -1.69 1.54
N LEU A 273 25.21 -1.48 0.69
CA LEU A 273 25.24 -1.93 -0.70
C LEU A 273 25.99 -0.89 -1.54
N ARG A 274 27.11 -1.28 -2.15
CA ARG A 274 27.93 -0.40 -3.00
C ARG A 274 27.81 -0.80 -4.48
N GLY A 275 27.99 0.18 -5.37
CA GLY A 275 28.03 -0.07 -6.82
C GLY A 275 26.63 -0.11 -7.47
N PRO A 276 26.55 -0.30 -8.79
CA PRO A 276 25.28 -0.26 -9.52
C PRO A 276 24.31 -1.35 -9.06
N PRO A 277 22.99 -1.15 -9.20
CA PRO A 277 22.34 0.04 -9.79
C PRO A 277 22.30 1.28 -8.89
N SER A 278 22.59 1.17 -7.58
CA SER A 278 22.60 2.30 -6.63
C SER A 278 23.48 2.00 -5.40
N SER A 279 23.95 3.02 -4.69
CA SER A 279 24.64 2.82 -3.40
C SER A 279 23.72 3.17 -2.24
N ILE A 280 23.34 2.18 -1.43
CA ILE A 280 22.32 2.28 -0.38
C ILE A 280 22.93 1.85 0.95
N ASN A 281 22.74 2.65 1.98
CA ASN A 281 22.94 2.21 3.37
C ASN A 281 21.63 1.73 3.96
N MET A 282 21.65 0.63 4.68
CA MET A 282 20.47 0.09 5.35
C MET A 282 20.81 -0.21 6.80
N GLU A 283 19.88 0.15 7.66
CA GLU A 283 19.90 -0.21 9.07
C GLU A 283 18.62 -0.96 9.39
N LEU A 284 18.74 -2.12 10.05
CA LEU A 284 17.60 -2.79 10.66
C LEU A 284 17.61 -2.45 12.15
N ILE A 285 16.51 -1.89 12.63
CA ILE A 285 16.32 -1.39 14.00
C ILE A 285 15.22 -2.22 14.67
N ALA A 286 15.49 -2.78 15.85
CA ALA A 286 14.52 -3.60 16.56
C ALA A 286 14.71 -3.50 18.09
N PRO A 287 13.72 -3.88 18.91
CA PRO A 287 13.92 -4.01 20.35
C PRO A 287 15.09 -4.95 20.68
N PRO A 288 15.81 -4.71 21.79
CA PRO A 288 17.00 -5.48 22.16
C PRO A 288 16.68 -6.92 22.59
N THR A 289 15.40 -7.28 22.67
CA THR A 289 14.92 -8.65 22.93
C THR A 289 15.03 -9.57 21.71
N VAL A 290 15.28 -9.01 20.52
CA VAL A 290 15.39 -9.74 19.25
C VAL A 290 16.80 -10.30 19.07
N THR A 291 16.91 -11.55 18.62
CA THR A 291 18.21 -12.21 18.38
C THR A 291 19.01 -11.55 17.24
N ASP A 292 20.34 -11.59 17.34
CA ASP A 292 21.22 -11.09 16.28
C ASP A 292 20.99 -11.83 14.95
N THR A 293 20.70 -13.14 15.02
CA THR A 293 20.37 -13.96 13.85
C THR A 293 19.11 -13.45 13.14
N ALA A 294 18.05 -13.16 13.89
CA ALA A 294 16.80 -12.65 13.33
C ALA A 294 16.97 -11.27 12.67
N GLN A 295 17.71 -10.38 13.31
CA GLN A 295 18.05 -9.07 12.76
C GLN A 295 18.90 -9.19 11.49
N THR A 296 19.89 -10.09 11.48
CA THR A 296 20.76 -10.30 10.33
C THR A 296 19.99 -10.85 9.13
N TYR A 297 19.08 -11.81 9.37
CA TYR A 297 18.24 -12.36 8.30
C TYR A 297 17.41 -11.27 7.60
N GLY A 298 16.68 -10.45 8.37
CA GLY A 298 15.85 -9.38 7.81
C GLY A 298 16.65 -8.31 7.06
N LEU A 299 17.86 -7.98 7.56
CA LEU A 299 18.75 -7.01 6.91
C LEU A 299 19.32 -7.55 5.59
N ASP A 300 19.81 -8.79 5.58
CA ASP A 300 20.38 -9.42 4.39
C ASP A 300 19.32 -9.66 3.32
N LEU A 301 18.11 -10.07 3.74
CA LEU A 301 16.96 -10.25 2.88
C LEU A 301 16.56 -8.93 2.20
N GLY A 302 16.47 -7.82 2.97
CA GLY A 302 16.26 -6.49 2.39
C GLY A 302 17.33 -6.13 1.36
N GLY A 303 18.60 -6.42 1.67
CA GLY A 303 19.73 -6.30 0.75
C GLY A 303 19.54 -6.98 -0.59
N LEU A 304 19.10 -8.23 -0.56
CA LEU A 304 18.84 -9.03 -1.75
C LEU A 304 17.61 -8.53 -2.53
N ILE A 305 16.53 -8.20 -1.82
CA ILE A 305 15.27 -7.79 -2.43
C ILE A 305 15.42 -6.45 -3.14
N ILE A 306 16.03 -5.43 -2.54
CA ILE A 306 16.15 -4.13 -3.21
C ILE A 306 16.93 -4.25 -4.52
N ARG A 307 17.99 -5.07 -4.55
CA ARG A 307 18.73 -5.37 -5.79
C ARG A 307 17.87 -6.06 -6.83
N THR A 308 17.05 -7.02 -6.40
CA THR A 308 16.13 -7.75 -7.29
C THR A 308 15.10 -6.79 -7.90
N VAL A 309 14.49 -5.93 -7.09
CA VAL A 309 13.48 -4.95 -7.53
C VAL A 309 14.09 -3.92 -8.48
N GLU A 310 15.26 -3.35 -8.14
CA GLU A 310 15.95 -2.37 -9.00
C GLU A 310 16.28 -2.95 -10.39
N GLN A 311 16.77 -4.20 -10.43
CA GLN A 311 17.08 -4.89 -11.70
C GLN A 311 15.80 -5.21 -12.48
N TYR A 312 14.75 -5.68 -11.81
CA TYR A 312 13.50 -6.05 -12.45
C TYR A 312 12.82 -4.83 -13.10
N PHE A 313 12.70 -3.73 -12.36
CA PHE A 313 12.12 -2.48 -12.87
C PHE A 313 13.08 -1.62 -13.69
N ASN A 314 14.36 -1.99 -13.79
CA ASN A 314 15.39 -1.19 -14.45
C ASN A 314 15.36 0.27 -13.98
N GLN A 315 15.20 0.46 -12.66
CA GLN A 315 15.10 1.75 -12.00
C GLN A 315 15.89 1.66 -10.70
N SER A 316 16.89 2.51 -10.54
CA SER A 316 17.64 2.63 -9.30
C SER A 316 16.75 3.21 -8.20
N TYR A 317 16.99 2.79 -6.96
CA TYR A 317 16.38 3.42 -5.79
C TYR A 317 16.97 4.82 -5.55
N ASP A 318 16.10 5.80 -5.28
CA ASP A 318 16.46 7.22 -5.34
C ASP A 318 17.06 7.78 -4.03
N LEU A 319 16.86 7.13 -2.88
CA LEU A 319 17.36 7.62 -1.59
C LEU A 319 18.72 7.00 -1.22
N PRO A 320 19.56 7.72 -0.48
CA PRO A 320 20.86 7.20 -0.02
C PRO A 320 20.75 6.12 1.07
N LYS A 321 19.54 5.90 1.63
CA LYS A 321 19.28 4.89 2.64
C LYS A 321 17.90 4.24 2.51
N LEU A 322 17.77 3.04 3.05
CA LEU A 322 16.51 2.31 3.21
C LEU A 322 16.55 1.55 4.54
N ASP A 323 16.07 2.18 5.61
CA ASP A 323 16.08 1.57 6.94
C ASP A 323 14.80 0.74 7.13
N GLN A 324 14.89 -0.28 7.99
CA GLN A 324 13.79 -1.16 8.36
C GLN A 324 13.61 -1.15 9.88
N LEU A 325 12.48 -0.66 10.38
CA LEU A 325 12.19 -0.55 11.81
C LEU A 325 11.15 -1.60 12.21
N ALA A 326 11.54 -2.56 13.05
CA ALA A 326 10.64 -3.49 13.69
C ALA A 326 10.04 -2.83 14.95
N VAL A 327 8.72 -2.81 15.07
CA VAL A 327 8.01 -2.34 16.26
C VAL A 327 7.12 -3.43 16.86
N PRO A 328 7.00 -3.50 18.20
CA PRO A 328 6.18 -4.52 18.87
C PRO A 328 4.70 -4.47 18.47
N ASP A 329 4.13 -3.27 18.45
CA ASP A 329 2.73 -3.04 18.15
C ASP A 329 2.58 -2.12 16.92
N PHE A 330 2.04 -2.69 15.85
CA PHE A 330 1.72 -1.99 14.60
C PHE A 330 0.30 -2.37 14.14
N TYR A 331 -0.45 -1.40 13.63
CA TYR A 331 -1.82 -1.65 13.16
C TYR A 331 -1.85 -2.61 11.96
N PHE A 332 -0.93 -2.39 11.02
CA PHE A 332 -0.75 -3.19 9.81
C PHE A 332 0.37 -4.22 9.98
N ALA A 333 0.65 -4.98 8.91
CA ALA A 333 1.85 -5.81 8.85
C ALA A 333 3.13 -4.96 8.70
N ALA A 334 3.06 -3.95 7.84
CA ALA A 334 4.13 -3.01 7.57
C ALA A 334 3.57 -1.73 6.90
N MET A 335 4.43 -0.73 6.75
CA MET A 335 4.15 0.54 6.08
C MET A 335 5.40 0.98 5.30
N GLU A 336 5.21 1.32 4.03
CA GLU A 336 6.26 1.50 3.02
C GLU A 336 7.05 2.82 3.14
N ASN A 337 7.01 3.53 4.27
CA ASN A 337 7.44 4.93 4.34
C ASN A 337 8.84 5.12 3.71
N TRP A 338 8.95 6.10 2.80
CA TRP A 338 10.08 6.18 1.88
C TRP A 338 11.41 6.39 2.62
N GLY A 339 12.27 5.36 2.64
CA GLY A 339 13.56 5.38 3.33
C GLY A 339 13.55 4.95 4.80
N LEU A 340 12.39 4.68 5.40
CA LEU A 340 12.23 4.13 6.75
C LEU A 340 10.99 3.23 6.79
N VAL A 341 11.09 2.01 6.29
CA VAL A 341 9.96 1.07 6.27
C VAL A 341 9.72 0.56 7.70
N ILE A 342 8.49 0.61 8.17
CA ILE A 342 8.11 0.20 9.52
C ILE A 342 7.34 -1.11 9.44
N TYR A 343 7.68 -2.06 10.30
CA TYR A 343 7.10 -3.40 10.32
C TYR A 343 6.63 -3.74 11.73
N GLU A 344 5.54 -4.51 11.83
CA GLU A 344 5.37 -5.33 13.01
C GLU A 344 6.46 -6.41 13.03
N GLU A 345 7.05 -6.67 14.20
CA GLU A 345 8.21 -7.55 14.38
C GLU A 345 8.16 -8.88 13.59
N ARG A 346 7.01 -9.56 13.59
CA ARG A 346 6.81 -10.88 12.97
C ARG A 346 6.93 -10.87 11.45
N TYR A 347 6.83 -9.71 10.81
CA TYR A 347 6.87 -9.56 9.35
C TYR A 347 8.23 -9.09 8.82
N LEU A 348 9.21 -8.87 9.72
CA LEU A 348 10.58 -8.51 9.35
C LEU A 348 11.62 -9.49 9.90
N LEU A 349 11.37 -10.05 11.08
CA LEU A 349 12.35 -10.83 11.84
C LEU A 349 12.11 -12.33 11.67
N TYR A 350 13.18 -13.10 11.46
CA TYR A 350 13.09 -14.55 11.29
C TYR A 350 14.31 -15.28 11.88
N ASP A 351 14.06 -16.24 12.76
CA ASP A 351 15.10 -17.07 13.38
C ASP A 351 14.81 -18.55 13.09
N GLU A 352 15.72 -19.22 12.38
CA GLU A 352 15.55 -20.61 11.94
C GLU A 352 15.27 -21.60 13.08
N LEU A 353 15.74 -21.32 14.30
CA LEU A 353 15.57 -22.22 15.45
C LEU A 353 14.19 -22.08 16.11
N THR A 354 13.49 -20.97 15.91
CA THR A 354 12.26 -20.64 16.66
C THR A 354 11.08 -20.26 15.78
N SER A 355 11.33 -19.76 14.58
CA SER A 355 10.33 -19.34 13.60
C SER A 355 9.88 -20.50 12.72
N THR A 356 8.63 -20.49 12.30
CA THR A 356 8.05 -21.51 11.41
C THR A 356 8.35 -21.22 9.94
N ASN A 357 8.13 -22.21 9.07
CA ASN A 357 8.19 -21.97 7.62
C ASN A 357 7.20 -20.90 7.16
N ARG A 358 6.02 -20.79 7.81
CA ARG A 358 5.05 -19.76 7.47
C ARG A 358 5.55 -18.36 7.85
N ASP A 359 6.29 -18.24 8.95
CA ASP A 359 6.92 -16.97 9.33
C ASP A 359 7.97 -16.56 8.29
N LYS A 360 8.81 -17.51 7.83
CA LYS A 360 9.76 -17.26 6.73
C LYS A 360 9.04 -16.73 5.47
N GLU A 361 7.95 -17.39 5.08
CA GLU A 361 7.14 -16.98 3.92
C GLU A 361 6.58 -15.56 4.08
N ASN A 362 6.00 -15.26 5.25
CA ASN A 362 5.43 -13.96 5.55
C ASN A 362 6.48 -12.85 5.53
N VAL A 363 7.66 -13.09 6.12
CA VAL A 363 8.78 -12.13 6.13
C VAL A 363 9.25 -11.84 4.71
N ILE A 364 9.50 -12.87 3.90
CA ILE A 364 9.91 -12.69 2.50
C ILE A 364 8.85 -11.90 1.71
N ALA A 365 7.58 -12.34 1.76
CA ALA A 365 6.51 -11.69 1.02
C ALA A 365 6.34 -10.22 1.45
N THR A 366 6.35 -9.93 2.75
CA THR A 366 6.15 -8.57 3.26
C THR A 366 7.31 -7.67 2.87
N VAL A 367 8.57 -8.08 3.06
CA VAL A 367 9.71 -7.23 2.65
C VAL A 367 9.71 -6.98 1.13
N VAL A 368 9.34 -7.97 0.31
CA VAL A 368 9.18 -7.74 -1.14
C VAL A 368 8.07 -6.73 -1.42
N HIS A 369 6.91 -6.87 -0.77
CA HIS A 369 5.77 -5.96 -0.90
C HIS A 369 6.17 -4.51 -0.62
N GLU A 370 6.77 -4.26 0.54
CA GLU A 370 7.18 -2.91 0.95
C GLU A 370 8.31 -2.33 0.08
N PHE A 371 9.17 -3.19 -0.49
CA PHE A 371 10.26 -2.75 -1.35
C PHE A 371 9.79 -2.48 -2.79
N VAL A 372 8.71 -3.13 -3.24
CA VAL A 372 8.01 -2.76 -4.48
C VAL A 372 7.38 -1.38 -4.35
N HIS A 373 6.80 -1.05 -3.19
CA HIS A 373 6.24 0.27 -2.93
C HIS A 373 7.24 1.41 -3.03
N GLN A 374 8.54 1.16 -2.79
CA GLN A 374 9.58 2.17 -3.00
C GLN A 374 9.59 2.73 -4.44
N PHE A 375 9.02 2.01 -5.40
CA PHE A 375 8.83 2.42 -6.78
C PHE A 375 7.35 2.67 -7.11
N LEU A 376 6.48 1.69 -6.84
CA LEU A 376 5.04 1.71 -7.11
C LEU A 376 4.27 1.95 -5.81
N GLY A 377 4.21 3.21 -5.40
CA GLY A 377 3.68 3.64 -4.09
C GLY A 377 4.37 4.91 -3.62
N ASN A 378 5.69 5.02 -3.79
CA ASN A 378 6.48 6.15 -3.29
C ASN A 378 6.99 7.06 -4.41
N LEU A 379 7.79 6.49 -5.31
CA LEU A 379 8.32 7.20 -6.47
C LEU A 379 7.17 7.65 -7.39
N LEU A 380 6.20 6.75 -7.60
CA LEU A 380 4.92 7.02 -8.23
C LEU A 380 3.85 6.85 -7.16
N THR A 381 3.02 7.86 -6.90
CA THR A 381 1.93 7.76 -5.91
C THR A 381 0.57 7.81 -6.59
N PRO A 382 -0.46 7.10 -6.09
CA PRO A 382 -1.80 7.29 -6.61
C PRO A 382 -2.23 8.76 -6.47
N HIS A 383 -2.89 9.31 -7.49
CA HIS A 383 -3.42 10.68 -7.44
C HIS A 383 -4.47 10.86 -6.35
N TRP A 384 -5.28 9.83 -6.13
CA TRP A 384 -6.26 9.76 -5.06
C TRP A 384 -6.45 8.32 -4.59
N TRP A 385 -6.99 8.14 -3.38
CA TRP A 385 -7.22 6.83 -2.77
C TRP A 385 -8.18 5.93 -3.57
N SER A 386 -8.97 6.51 -4.48
CA SER A 386 -9.77 5.75 -5.46
C SER A 386 -8.94 4.76 -6.28
N ASP A 387 -7.66 5.08 -6.51
CA ASP A 387 -6.75 4.31 -7.35
C ASP A 387 -5.70 3.55 -6.53
N LEU A 388 -6.02 3.21 -5.27
CA LEU A 388 -5.12 2.53 -4.32
C LEU A 388 -4.50 1.25 -4.90
N SER A 389 -5.19 0.53 -5.78
CA SER A 389 -4.65 -0.67 -6.42
C SER A 389 -3.39 -0.41 -7.25
N LEU A 390 -3.16 0.82 -7.74
CA LEU A 390 -1.91 1.19 -8.42
C LEU A 390 -0.68 1.15 -7.50
N SER A 391 -0.90 1.11 -6.19
CA SER A 391 0.11 0.79 -5.17
C SER A 391 -0.06 -0.67 -4.73
N GLU A 392 -1.17 -0.96 -4.04
CA GLU A 392 -1.38 -2.22 -3.31
C GLU A 392 -1.53 -3.43 -4.23
N GLY A 393 -2.23 -3.29 -5.35
CA GLY A 393 -2.41 -4.40 -6.28
C GLY A 393 -1.10 -4.79 -6.96
N PHE A 394 -0.25 -3.81 -7.30
CA PHE A 394 1.08 -4.10 -7.85
C PHE A 394 1.99 -4.73 -6.81
N ALA A 395 1.99 -4.22 -5.58
CA ALA A 395 2.74 -4.81 -4.49
C ALA A 395 2.28 -6.24 -4.21
N THR A 396 0.97 -6.52 -4.15
CA THR A 396 0.44 -7.89 -4.03
C THR A 396 0.77 -8.80 -5.21
N PHE A 397 0.83 -8.30 -6.45
CA PHE A 397 1.30 -9.14 -7.56
C PHE A 397 2.79 -9.48 -7.42
N TYR A 398 3.62 -8.45 -7.20
CA TYR A 398 5.06 -8.60 -7.16
C TYR A 398 5.58 -9.25 -5.89
N GLU A 399 4.84 -9.22 -4.78
CA GLU A 399 5.19 -9.95 -3.55
C GLU A 399 5.33 -11.44 -3.87
N TYR A 400 4.42 -12.05 -4.63
CA TYR A 400 4.55 -13.44 -5.03
C TYR A 400 5.53 -13.62 -6.19
N TYR A 401 5.49 -12.73 -7.17
CA TYR A 401 6.29 -12.86 -8.39
C TYR A 401 7.79 -12.74 -8.10
N LEU A 402 8.22 -11.69 -7.39
CA LEU A 402 9.63 -11.44 -7.09
C LEU A 402 10.11 -12.32 -5.92
N SER A 403 9.26 -12.67 -4.94
CA SER A 403 9.65 -13.65 -3.92
C SER A 403 10.01 -15.01 -4.52
N SER A 404 9.38 -15.40 -5.62
CA SER A 404 9.75 -16.63 -6.33
C SER A 404 11.13 -16.58 -7.00
N MET A 405 11.66 -15.37 -7.25
CA MET A 405 13.03 -15.18 -7.73
C MET A 405 14.03 -15.18 -6.57
N VAL A 406 13.63 -14.64 -5.41
CA VAL A 406 14.45 -14.54 -4.19
C VAL A 406 14.59 -15.90 -3.48
N GLU A 407 13.49 -16.65 -3.35
CA GLU A 407 13.46 -17.97 -2.69
C GLU A 407 12.61 -18.96 -3.52
N PRO A 408 13.19 -19.54 -4.59
CA PRO A 408 12.45 -20.42 -5.50
C PRO A 408 11.89 -21.69 -4.83
N SER A 409 12.51 -22.15 -3.73
CA SER A 409 12.12 -23.39 -3.05
C SER A 409 10.71 -23.33 -2.45
N ILE A 410 10.21 -22.14 -2.13
CA ILE A 410 8.89 -21.91 -1.50
C ILE A 410 7.74 -21.92 -2.52
N ARG A 411 8.03 -21.72 -3.82
CA ARG A 411 7.02 -21.76 -4.90
C ARG A 411 5.90 -20.72 -4.73
N PHE A 412 6.29 -19.45 -4.51
CA PHE A 412 5.36 -18.34 -4.32
C PHE A 412 4.38 -18.14 -5.50
N LYS A 413 4.80 -18.38 -6.75
CA LYS A 413 3.91 -18.21 -7.92
C LYS A 413 2.68 -19.12 -7.84
N GLU A 414 2.82 -20.32 -7.31
CA GLU A 414 1.72 -21.27 -7.11
C GLU A 414 0.84 -20.87 -5.92
N LYS A 415 1.46 -20.40 -4.83
CA LYS A 415 0.74 -19.90 -3.63
C LYS A 415 -0.20 -18.75 -3.95
N PHE A 416 0.15 -17.85 -4.89
CA PHE A 416 -0.72 -16.77 -5.35
C PHE A 416 -2.15 -17.24 -5.66
N THR A 417 -2.29 -18.43 -6.26
CA THR A 417 -3.61 -18.96 -6.65
C THR A 417 -4.52 -19.18 -5.44
N VAL A 418 -3.99 -19.77 -4.38
CA VAL A 418 -4.77 -20.15 -3.18
C VAL A 418 -4.81 -19.04 -2.13
N GLU A 419 -3.83 -18.15 -2.11
CA GLU A 419 -3.72 -17.08 -1.10
C GLU A 419 -4.25 -15.72 -1.58
N ALA A 420 -4.23 -15.44 -2.89
CA ALA A 420 -4.72 -14.18 -3.45
C ALA A 420 -5.95 -14.38 -4.35
N LEU A 421 -5.83 -15.18 -5.42
CA LEU A 421 -6.88 -15.30 -6.43
C LEU A 421 -8.18 -15.91 -5.85
N GLN A 422 -8.12 -17.05 -5.18
CA GLN A 422 -9.31 -17.72 -4.65
C GLN A 422 -10.06 -16.88 -3.60
N PRO A 423 -9.41 -16.26 -2.60
CA PRO A 423 -10.07 -15.35 -1.68
C PRO A 423 -10.71 -14.14 -2.38
N ALA A 424 -10.04 -13.56 -3.39
CA ALA A 424 -10.61 -12.46 -4.18
C ALA A 424 -11.88 -12.88 -4.91
N LEU A 425 -11.90 -14.04 -5.57
CA LEU A 425 -13.09 -14.57 -6.23
C LEU A 425 -14.23 -14.82 -5.24
N LEU A 426 -13.94 -15.38 -4.07
CA LEU A 426 -14.96 -15.61 -3.04
C LEU A 426 -15.57 -14.30 -2.53
N PHE A 427 -14.76 -13.26 -2.36
CA PHE A 427 -15.23 -11.96 -1.91
C PHE A 427 -16.00 -11.21 -2.99
N ASP A 428 -15.55 -11.28 -4.24
CA ASP A 428 -16.03 -10.48 -5.38
C ASP A 428 -17.25 -11.09 -6.11
N CYS A 429 -17.82 -12.19 -5.59
CA CYS A 429 -18.99 -12.85 -6.16
C CYS A 429 -20.35 -12.34 -5.63
N ASP A 430 -20.36 -11.24 -4.85
CA ASP A 430 -21.58 -10.54 -4.42
C ASP A 430 -21.86 -9.32 -5.33
N ILE A 431 -23.13 -9.12 -5.68
CA ILE A 431 -23.58 -8.09 -6.62
C ILE A 431 -23.27 -6.66 -6.15
N ASN A 432 -23.18 -6.45 -4.83
CA ASN A 432 -22.94 -5.17 -4.21
C ASN A 432 -21.46 -4.88 -3.98
N VAL A 433 -20.53 -5.74 -4.42
CA VAL A 433 -19.10 -5.46 -4.28
C VAL A 433 -18.73 -4.24 -5.10
N ARG A 434 -17.78 -3.45 -4.60
CA ARG A 434 -17.24 -2.26 -5.27
C ARG A 434 -16.34 -2.64 -6.45
N PRO A 435 -16.20 -1.78 -7.48
CA PRO A 435 -15.14 -1.93 -8.48
C PRO A 435 -13.77 -1.65 -7.84
N ILE A 436 -12.68 -1.94 -8.56
CA ILE A 436 -11.32 -1.66 -8.07
C ILE A 436 -11.13 -0.16 -7.84
N SER A 437 -11.52 0.66 -8.82
CA SER A 437 -11.46 2.11 -8.72
C SER A 437 -12.86 2.71 -8.79
N TYR A 438 -13.19 3.52 -7.79
CA TYR A 438 -14.40 4.34 -7.70
C TYR A 438 -14.14 5.57 -6.82
N ASN A 439 -15.03 6.55 -6.88
CA ASN A 439 -14.90 7.77 -6.10
C ASN A 439 -15.09 7.47 -4.60
N VAL A 440 -14.13 7.91 -3.79
CA VAL A 440 -14.16 7.89 -2.32
C VAL A 440 -13.86 9.28 -1.78
N GLU A 441 -14.49 9.68 -0.68
CA GLU A 441 -14.38 11.05 -0.17
C GLU A 441 -14.06 11.11 1.33
N THR A 442 -14.85 10.44 2.16
CA THR A 442 -14.67 10.49 3.63
C THR A 442 -13.50 9.62 4.09
N ARG A 443 -12.96 9.88 5.29
CA ARG A 443 -11.99 8.99 5.96
C ARG A 443 -12.45 7.53 5.93
N ALA A 444 -13.70 7.28 6.31
CA ALA A 444 -14.25 5.93 6.34
C ALA A 444 -14.36 5.28 4.95
N ASP A 445 -14.63 6.06 3.90
CA ASP A 445 -14.63 5.53 2.53
C ASP A 445 -13.21 5.17 2.07
N ILE A 446 -12.24 6.01 2.41
CA ILE A 446 -10.83 5.80 2.10
C ILE A 446 -10.31 4.56 2.84
N GLU A 447 -10.60 4.42 4.14
CA GLU A 447 -10.22 3.23 4.93
C GLU A 447 -10.81 1.95 4.33
N ARG A 448 -12.04 1.99 3.81
CA ARG A 448 -12.66 0.83 3.12
C ARG A 448 -11.97 0.46 1.80
N MET A 449 -11.13 1.31 1.23
CA MET A 449 -10.32 0.94 0.06
C MET A 449 -9.25 -0.10 0.43
N PHE A 450 -8.84 -0.18 1.69
CA PHE A 450 -7.83 -1.13 2.17
C PHE A 450 -8.44 -2.52 2.41
N ASP A 451 -9.00 -3.10 1.34
CA ASP A 451 -9.71 -4.37 1.36
C ASP A 451 -9.18 -5.38 0.31
N ILE A 452 -9.79 -6.57 0.26
CA ILE A 452 -9.41 -7.64 -0.69
C ILE A 452 -9.48 -7.21 -2.17
N ILE A 453 -10.27 -6.19 -2.50
CA ILE A 453 -10.43 -5.71 -3.88
C ILE A 453 -9.21 -4.91 -4.33
N SER A 454 -8.64 -4.04 -3.49
CA SER A 454 -7.44 -3.27 -3.85
C SER A 454 -6.18 -4.13 -3.92
N TYR A 455 -6.08 -5.10 -3.01
CA TYR A 455 -4.91 -6.00 -2.88
C TYR A 455 -5.03 -7.21 -3.78
N GLN A 456 -5.78 -8.24 -3.38
CA GLN A 456 -5.79 -9.54 -4.04
C GLN A 456 -6.49 -9.52 -5.41
N LYS A 457 -7.61 -8.81 -5.57
CA LYS A 457 -8.26 -8.67 -6.90
C LYS A 457 -7.39 -7.80 -7.82
N GLY A 458 -6.89 -6.66 -7.33
CA GLY A 458 -5.94 -5.81 -8.05
C GLY A 458 -4.72 -6.59 -8.55
N GLY A 459 -4.04 -7.30 -7.65
CA GLY A 459 -2.90 -8.16 -8.00
C GLY A 459 -3.26 -9.30 -8.95
N SER A 460 -4.46 -9.88 -8.83
CA SER A 460 -4.93 -10.94 -9.74
C SER A 460 -5.16 -10.40 -11.16
N ILE A 461 -5.68 -9.19 -11.30
CA ILE A 461 -5.85 -8.51 -12.58
C ILE A 461 -4.49 -8.17 -13.18
N PHE A 462 -3.56 -7.58 -12.42
CA PHE A 462 -2.21 -7.32 -12.95
C PHE A 462 -1.47 -8.59 -13.35
N ARG A 463 -1.62 -9.68 -12.57
CA ARG A 463 -1.11 -11.01 -12.93
C ARG A 463 -1.74 -11.52 -14.23
N MET A 464 -3.04 -11.36 -14.41
CA MET A 464 -3.73 -11.75 -15.64
C MET A 464 -3.17 -10.97 -16.85
N PHE A 465 -3.02 -9.65 -16.74
CA PHE A 465 -2.44 -8.83 -17.81
C PHE A 465 -0.96 -9.14 -18.08
N HIS A 466 -0.19 -9.46 -17.04
CA HIS A 466 1.19 -9.90 -17.16
C HIS A 466 1.33 -11.13 -18.07
N TYR A 467 0.45 -12.12 -17.91
CA TYR A 467 0.47 -13.31 -18.75
C TYR A 467 -0.22 -13.09 -20.10
N ALA A 468 -1.32 -12.31 -20.15
CA ALA A 468 -2.09 -12.11 -21.36
C ALA A 468 -1.36 -11.25 -22.41
N LEU A 469 -0.63 -10.22 -21.99
CA LEU A 469 0.21 -9.43 -22.90
C LEU A 469 1.57 -10.10 -23.18
N GLY A 470 1.93 -11.12 -22.40
CA GLY A 470 3.26 -11.70 -22.37
C GLY A 470 4.18 -10.94 -21.41
N GLU A 471 4.96 -11.69 -20.64
CA GLU A 471 5.80 -11.15 -19.56
C GLU A 471 6.74 -10.05 -20.03
N LEU A 472 7.43 -10.25 -21.16
CA LEU A 472 8.40 -9.27 -21.69
C LEU A 472 7.73 -7.94 -22.03
N THR A 473 6.58 -7.98 -22.72
CA THR A 473 5.83 -6.80 -23.13
C THR A 473 5.21 -6.09 -21.93
N PHE A 474 4.66 -6.85 -20.97
CA PHE A 474 4.13 -6.26 -19.74
C PHE A 474 5.23 -5.56 -18.93
N VAL A 475 6.36 -6.23 -18.70
CA VAL A 475 7.50 -5.65 -17.97
C VAL A 475 8.05 -4.42 -18.70
N LYS A 476 8.14 -4.46 -20.03
CA LYS A 476 8.52 -3.29 -20.85
C LYS A 476 7.57 -2.11 -20.61
N GLY A 477 6.26 -2.36 -20.56
CA GLY A 477 5.25 -1.36 -20.23
C GLY A 477 5.35 -0.83 -18.80
N ILE A 478 5.60 -1.68 -17.80
CA ILE A 478 5.82 -1.25 -16.40
C ILE A 478 7.10 -0.42 -16.25
N ARG A 479 8.20 -0.80 -16.91
CA ARG A 479 9.44 -0.01 -16.95
C ARG A 479 9.20 1.37 -17.55
N ARG A 480 8.42 1.43 -18.65
CA ARG A 480 7.98 2.70 -19.24
C ARG A 480 7.15 3.51 -18.25
N TYR A 481 6.15 2.89 -17.64
CA TYR A 481 5.27 3.52 -16.65
C TYR A 481 6.06 4.18 -15.53
N ILE A 482 7.03 3.46 -14.94
CA ILE A 482 7.93 4.00 -13.92
C ILE A 482 8.76 5.16 -14.47
N SER A 483 9.43 4.98 -15.60
CA SER A 483 10.36 5.98 -16.16
C SER A 483 9.70 7.31 -16.54
N VAL A 484 8.46 7.26 -17.06
CA VAL A 484 7.71 8.43 -17.52
C VAL A 484 7.06 9.17 -16.35
N ASN A 485 6.66 8.45 -15.30
CA ASN A 485 5.86 8.98 -14.20
C ASN A 485 6.61 9.14 -12.88
N LYS A 486 7.93 8.88 -12.84
CA LYS A 486 8.72 9.04 -11.61
C LYS A 486 8.61 10.46 -11.03
N GLY A 487 8.38 10.55 -9.72
CA GLY A 487 8.28 11.81 -8.98
C GLY A 487 6.96 12.55 -9.11
N ARG A 488 5.92 11.95 -9.72
CA ARG A 488 4.57 12.53 -9.81
C ARG A 488 3.51 11.55 -9.30
N SER A 489 2.31 12.07 -9.10
CA SER A 489 1.14 11.24 -8.88
C SER A 489 0.56 10.70 -10.20
N VAL A 490 -0.11 9.55 -10.14
CA VAL A 490 -0.56 8.77 -11.30
C VAL A 490 -2.02 8.32 -11.17
N THR A 491 -2.64 8.09 -12.32
CA THR A 491 -3.99 7.57 -12.51
C THR A 491 -3.96 6.26 -13.31
N PRO A 492 -5.07 5.49 -13.37
CA PRO A 492 -5.11 4.27 -14.18
C PRO A 492 -4.79 4.53 -15.66
N ASP A 493 -5.14 5.70 -16.19
CA ASP A 493 -4.90 6.04 -17.59
C ASP A 493 -3.40 6.15 -17.92
N ASP A 494 -2.57 6.58 -16.96
CA ASP A 494 -1.11 6.65 -17.14
C ASP A 494 -0.48 5.24 -17.27
N LEU A 495 -1.05 4.26 -16.55
CA LEU A 495 -0.68 2.85 -16.68
C LEU A 495 -1.12 2.31 -18.04
N PHE A 496 -2.36 2.58 -18.44
CA PHE A 496 -2.92 2.09 -19.71
C PHE A 496 -2.11 2.61 -20.89
N GLU A 497 -1.74 3.89 -20.89
CA GLU A 497 -0.90 4.49 -21.93
C GLU A 497 0.47 3.80 -22.03
N SER A 498 1.11 3.55 -20.88
CA SER A 498 2.44 2.93 -20.84
C SER A 498 2.42 1.49 -21.34
N LEU A 499 1.40 0.71 -20.96
CA LEU A 499 1.18 -0.64 -21.46
C LEU A 499 0.79 -0.65 -22.94
N GLN A 500 -0.03 0.30 -23.40
CA GLN A 500 -0.44 0.43 -24.80
C GLN A 500 0.76 0.63 -25.72
N VAL A 501 1.70 1.51 -25.33
CA VAL A 501 2.91 1.74 -26.12
C VAL A 501 3.72 0.46 -26.25
N ALA A 502 3.98 -0.25 -25.15
CA ALA A 502 4.70 -1.52 -25.19
C ALA A 502 3.98 -2.58 -26.03
N ALA A 503 2.66 -2.70 -25.86
CA ALA A 503 1.85 -3.65 -26.60
C ALA A 503 1.81 -3.37 -28.12
N SER A 504 1.84 -2.09 -28.50
CA SER A 504 1.86 -1.66 -29.90
C SER A 504 3.22 -1.94 -30.55
N GLU A 505 4.32 -1.66 -29.84
CA GLU A 505 5.67 -1.92 -30.32
C GLU A 505 5.95 -3.42 -30.53
N ASP A 506 5.39 -4.26 -29.67
CA ASP A 506 5.58 -5.72 -29.73
C ASP A 506 4.45 -6.43 -30.52
N ALA A 507 3.48 -5.67 -31.04
CA ALA A 507 2.33 -6.15 -31.82
C ALA A 507 1.54 -7.31 -31.17
N VAL A 508 1.38 -7.27 -29.84
CA VAL A 508 0.69 -8.33 -29.07
C VAL A 508 -0.85 -8.18 -29.02
N LEU A 509 -1.37 -7.05 -29.48
CA LEU A 509 -2.81 -6.78 -29.60
C LEU A 509 -3.20 -6.49 -31.07
N PRO A 510 -4.42 -6.89 -31.50
CA PRO A 510 -4.98 -6.45 -32.77
C PRO A 510 -5.08 -4.92 -32.85
N LEU A 511 -4.88 -4.34 -34.03
CA LEU A 511 -4.95 -2.88 -34.25
C LEU A 511 -6.30 -2.25 -33.85
N SER A 512 -7.37 -3.04 -33.82
CA SER A 512 -8.72 -2.60 -33.45
C SER A 512 -8.98 -2.62 -31.94
N LEU A 513 -8.02 -3.06 -31.12
CA LEU A 513 -8.18 -3.25 -29.69
C LEU A 513 -7.03 -2.59 -28.91
N ASP A 514 -7.36 -1.69 -28.00
CA ASP A 514 -6.40 -1.01 -27.14
C ASP A 514 -6.47 -1.51 -25.68
N VAL A 515 -5.35 -1.41 -24.97
CA VAL A 515 -5.17 -1.79 -23.57
C VAL A 515 -6.16 -1.06 -22.66
N GLY A 516 -6.41 0.22 -22.93
CA GLY A 516 -7.33 1.04 -22.13
C GLY A 516 -8.75 0.47 -22.14
N THR A 517 -9.27 0.12 -23.32
CA THR A 517 -10.57 -0.53 -23.48
C THR A 517 -10.66 -1.83 -22.68
N ILE A 518 -9.64 -2.69 -22.76
CA ILE A 518 -9.64 -3.97 -22.04
C ILE A 518 -9.59 -3.75 -20.53
N MET A 519 -8.60 -2.98 -20.04
CA MET A 519 -8.37 -2.78 -18.61
C MET A 519 -9.53 -2.05 -17.93
N ARG A 520 -10.17 -1.09 -18.62
CA ARG A 520 -11.34 -0.38 -18.07
C ARG A 520 -12.47 -1.32 -17.67
N SER A 521 -12.70 -2.39 -18.44
CA SER A 521 -13.73 -3.41 -18.11
C SER A 521 -13.44 -4.14 -16.80
N TRP A 522 -12.18 -4.23 -16.36
CA TRP A 522 -11.78 -4.89 -15.12
C TRP A 522 -11.59 -3.94 -13.94
N ILE A 523 -11.21 -2.69 -14.21
CA ILE A 523 -10.87 -1.71 -13.16
C ILE A 523 -12.10 -0.94 -12.65
N PHE A 524 -13.00 -0.55 -13.56
CA PHE A 524 -14.14 0.33 -13.23
C PHE A 524 -15.47 -0.40 -13.09
N GLN A 525 -15.48 -1.73 -13.21
CA GLN A 525 -16.66 -2.58 -13.03
C GLN A 525 -16.42 -3.57 -11.88
N SER A 526 -17.45 -3.81 -11.06
CA SER A 526 -17.37 -4.77 -9.97
C SER A 526 -17.70 -6.20 -10.40
N GLY A 527 -17.21 -7.17 -9.63
CA GLY A 527 -17.33 -8.59 -9.95
C GLY A 527 -16.34 -9.08 -10.99
N TYR A 528 -16.59 -10.30 -11.45
CA TYR A 528 -15.79 -11.00 -12.45
C TYR A 528 -16.66 -11.98 -13.29
N PRO A 529 -16.21 -12.38 -14.49
CA PRO A 529 -16.96 -13.30 -15.33
C PRO A 529 -16.74 -14.76 -14.94
N VAL A 530 -17.75 -15.61 -15.17
CA VAL A 530 -17.55 -17.04 -15.44
C VAL A 530 -17.69 -17.26 -16.95
N VAL A 531 -16.78 -18.07 -17.51
CA VAL A 531 -16.81 -18.45 -18.93
C VAL A 531 -17.20 -19.91 -19.04
N THR A 532 -18.38 -20.16 -19.58
CA THR A 532 -18.88 -21.51 -19.89
C THR A 532 -18.38 -21.90 -21.28
N VAL A 533 -17.76 -23.08 -21.37
CA VAL A 533 -17.24 -23.63 -22.63
C VAL A 533 -18.00 -24.90 -22.98
N THR A 534 -18.61 -24.94 -24.16
CA THR A 534 -19.30 -26.12 -24.68
C THR A 534 -18.61 -26.64 -25.94
N LEU A 535 -18.46 -27.96 -26.06
CA LEU A 535 -17.92 -28.63 -27.24
C LEU A 535 -19.06 -29.36 -27.94
N SER A 536 -19.35 -28.99 -29.19
CA SER A 536 -20.37 -29.65 -30.02
C SER A 536 -19.88 -29.71 -31.46
N ASN A 537 -19.97 -30.89 -32.09
CA ASN A 537 -19.55 -31.10 -33.49
C ASN A 537 -18.10 -30.64 -33.82
N GLY A 538 -17.20 -30.62 -32.84
CA GLY A 538 -15.82 -30.13 -33.02
C GLY A 538 -15.66 -28.62 -32.93
N GLU A 539 -16.71 -27.89 -32.58
CA GLU A 539 -16.68 -26.45 -32.33
C GLU A 539 -16.74 -26.18 -30.82
N LEU A 540 -15.84 -25.33 -30.34
CA LEU A 540 -15.88 -24.78 -28.99
C LEU A 540 -16.67 -23.49 -28.99
N THR A 541 -17.69 -23.40 -28.14
CA THR A 541 -18.44 -22.15 -27.88
C THR A 541 -18.10 -21.64 -26.49
N PHE A 542 -17.63 -20.40 -26.41
CA PHE A 542 -17.34 -19.69 -25.17
C PHE A 542 -18.43 -18.66 -24.91
N MET A 543 -19.05 -18.73 -23.74
CA MET A 543 -20.09 -17.80 -23.29
C MET A 543 -19.70 -17.22 -21.93
N GLN A 544 -19.84 -15.91 -21.77
CA GLN A 544 -19.53 -15.23 -20.50
C GLN A 544 -20.80 -14.73 -19.81
N GLU A 545 -20.78 -14.76 -18.49
CA GLU A 545 -21.78 -14.14 -17.63
C GLU A 545 -21.11 -13.65 -16.33
N HIS A 546 -21.71 -12.67 -15.66
CA HIS A 546 -21.24 -12.24 -14.33
C HIS A 546 -21.45 -13.38 -13.33
N PHE A 547 -20.35 -13.86 -12.73
CA PHE A 547 -20.44 -14.87 -11.69
C PHE A 547 -20.98 -14.28 -10.40
N LEU A 548 -22.09 -14.83 -9.90
CA LEU A 548 -22.66 -14.51 -8.59
C LEU A 548 -22.78 -15.78 -7.75
N TYR A 549 -22.60 -15.64 -6.43
CA TYR A 549 -22.73 -16.79 -5.53
C TYR A 549 -24.10 -17.48 -5.66
N ARG A 550 -24.10 -18.81 -5.61
CA ARG A 550 -25.32 -19.64 -5.75
C ARG A 550 -26.32 -19.28 -4.65
N GLY A 551 -27.38 -18.57 -5.03
CA GLY A 551 -28.40 -18.04 -4.13
C GLY A 551 -28.80 -16.60 -4.45
N SER A 552 -28.01 -15.89 -5.25
CA SER A 552 -28.42 -14.58 -5.79
C SER A 552 -29.64 -14.74 -6.70
N VAL A 553 -30.69 -13.96 -6.43
CA VAL A 553 -31.90 -13.85 -7.28
C VAL A 553 -31.74 -12.72 -8.32
N VAL A 554 -30.61 -12.00 -8.27
CA VAL A 554 -30.33 -10.86 -9.12
C VAL A 554 -29.64 -11.32 -10.40
N THR A 555 -30.13 -10.84 -11.54
CA THR A 555 -29.49 -11.02 -12.85
C THR A 555 -28.62 -9.80 -13.16
N SER A 556 -27.52 -10.02 -13.87
CA SER A 556 -26.54 -8.97 -14.22
C SER A 556 -26.11 -9.16 -15.67
N ASP A 557 -26.10 -8.08 -16.43
CA ASP A 557 -25.65 -7.99 -17.83
C ASP A 557 -24.18 -7.56 -17.97
N ARG A 558 -23.51 -7.31 -16.84
CA ARG A 558 -22.06 -7.04 -16.77
C ARG A 558 -21.26 -8.12 -17.50
N THR A 559 -20.39 -7.67 -18.38
CA THR A 559 -19.49 -8.50 -19.18
C THR A 559 -18.11 -7.83 -19.25
N TRP A 560 -17.08 -8.57 -19.66
CA TRP A 560 -15.68 -8.13 -19.65
C TRP A 560 -14.99 -8.41 -20.99
N TRP A 561 -13.88 -7.72 -21.23
CA TRP A 561 -12.89 -8.15 -22.20
C TRP A 561 -11.96 -9.19 -21.56
N ILE A 562 -12.05 -10.45 -21.99
CA ILE A 562 -11.41 -11.57 -21.28
C ILE A 562 -10.28 -12.15 -22.12
N PRO A 563 -9.02 -12.21 -21.63
CA PRO A 563 -8.00 -13.01 -22.27
C PRO A 563 -8.26 -14.49 -21.99
N ILE A 564 -8.50 -15.27 -23.06
CA ILE A 564 -8.72 -16.71 -22.98
C ILE A 564 -7.47 -17.41 -23.52
N THR A 565 -6.90 -18.29 -22.71
CA THR A 565 -5.86 -19.24 -23.12
C THR A 565 -6.37 -20.65 -22.86
N TYR A 566 -6.26 -21.54 -23.85
CA TYR A 566 -6.66 -22.94 -23.70
C TYR A 566 -5.73 -23.88 -24.47
N HIS A 567 -5.71 -25.13 -24.02
CA HIS A 567 -4.89 -26.20 -24.58
C HIS A 567 -5.78 -27.34 -25.08
N VAL A 568 -5.58 -27.75 -26.33
CA VAL A 568 -6.28 -28.90 -26.91
C VAL A 568 -5.31 -30.06 -26.99
N HIS A 569 -5.63 -31.14 -26.29
CA HIS A 569 -4.87 -32.39 -26.36
C HIS A 569 -5.39 -33.25 -27.50
N GLN A 570 -4.60 -33.38 -28.57
CA GLN A 570 -4.89 -34.33 -29.64
C GLN A 570 -4.27 -35.70 -29.30
N SER A 571 -4.88 -36.79 -29.81
CA SER A 571 -4.48 -38.19 -29.53
C SER A 571 -3.02 -38.53 -29.87
N VAL A 572 -2.33 -37.68 -30.65
CA VAL A 572 -0.93 -37.84 -31.07
C VAL A 572 0.05 -37.10 -30.12
N GLY A 573 -0.40 -36.61 -28.97
CA GLY A 573 0.45 -35.96 -27.96
C GLY A 573 0.84 -34.50 -28.27
N THR A 574 0.42 -33.95 -29.41
CA THR A 574 0.59 -32.53 -29.73
C THR A 574 -0.40 -31.69 -28.92
N VAL A 575 0.12 -30.78 -28.10
CA VAL A 575 -0.67 -29.76 -27.38
C VAL A 575 -0.62 -28.48 -28.19
N GLN A 576 -1.75 -28.07 -28.77
CA GLN A 576 -1.88 -26.74 -29.35
C GLN A 576 -2.38 -25.77 -28.29
N SER A 577 -1.56 -24.74 -27.99
CA SER A 577 -1.97 -23.60 -27.16
C SER A 577 -2.57 -22.53 -28.05
N GLN A 578 -3.76 -22.06 -27.74
CA GLN A 578 -4.39 -20.94 -28.42
C GLN A 578 -4.74 -19.85 -27.42
N GLN A 579 -4.66 -18.60 -27.88
CA GLN A 579 -5.00 -17.43 -27.09
C GLN A 579 -5.81 -16.44 -27.94
N PHE A 580 -6.86 -15.86 -27.35
CA PHE A 580 -7.62 -14.76 -27.96
C PHE A 580 -8.21 -13.85 -26.87
N TRP A 581 -8.63 -12.64 -27.27
CA TRP A 581 -9.37 -11.72 -26.43
C TRP A 581 -10.87 -11.80 -26.75
N MET A 582 -11.66 -12.28 -25.80
CA MET A 582 -13.11 -12.39 -25.94
C MET A 582 -13.76 -11.00 -25.75
N PRO A 583 -14.50 -10.47 -26.75
CA PRO A 583 -15.17 -9.19 -26.62
C PRO A 583 -16.30 -9.17 -25.59
N GLN A 584 -16.49 -8.02 -24.97
CA GLN A 584 -17.60 -7.75 -24.05
C GLN A 584 -18.95 -7.98 -24.75
N GLY A 585 -19.90 -8.62 -24.05
CA GLY A 585 -21.26 -8.86 -24.55
C GLY A 585 -21.38 -9.89 -25.68
N THR A 586 -20.33 -10.66 -25.98
CA THR A 586 -20.33 -11.63 -27.10
C THR A 586 -20.16 -13.07 -26.64
N SER A 587 -20.48 -14.01 -27.52
CA SER A 587 -20.05 -15.41 -27.46
C SER A 587 -18.98 -15.65 -28.53
N GLN A 588 -17.93 -16.42 -28.21
CA GLN A 588 -16.88 -16.76 -29.18
C GLN A 588 -17.03 -18.20 -29.65
N LEU A 589 -16.95 -18.41 -30.98
CA LEU A 589 -16.88 -19.74 -31.59
C LEU A 589 -15.45 -20.00 -32.08
N VAL A 590 -14.95 -21.21 -31.84
CA VAL A 590 -13.67 -21.70 -32.36
C VAL A 590 -13.81 -23.09 -32.96
N ASP A 591 -13.49 -23.21 -34.25
CA ASP A 591 -13.51 -24.48 -35.00
C ASP A 591 -12.17 -25.21 -34.83
N LEU A 592 -12.19 -26.38 -34.18
CA LEU A 592 -10.99 -27.16 -33.89
C LEU A 592 -10.35 -27.76 -35.16
N PHE A 593 -11.09 -27.88 -36.27
CA PHE A 593 -10.62 -28.50 -37.50
C PHE A 593 -10.08 -27.51 -38.54
N LYS A 594 -10.30 -26.20 -38.36
CA LYS A 594 -9.72 -25.16 -39.24
C LYS A 594 -8.30 -24.74 -38.87
N ASN A 595 -7.89 -24.92 -37.61
CA ASN A 595 -6.56 -24.53 -37.14
C ASN A 595 -5.46 -25.61 -37.32
N SER A 596 -5.77 -26.73 -37.98
CA SER A 596 -4.77 -27.68 -38.48
C SER A 596 -4.39 -27.36 -39.93
N SER A 597 -3.59 -26.31 -40.15
CA SER A 597 -2.86 -26.18 -41.42
C SER A 597 -1.71 -27.19 -41.44
N PRO A 598 -1.47 -27.90 -42.56
CA PRO A 598 -0.50 -29.00 -42.61
C PRO A 598 0.93 -28.46 -42.51
N ALA A 599 1.76 -29.15 -41.74
CA ALA A 599 3.20 -28.96 -41.75
C ALA A 599 3.69 -28.98 -43.21
N THR A 600 4.35 -27.90 -43.63
CA THR A 600 5.08 -27.87 -44.89
C THR A 600 6.21 -28.88 -44.78
N ASP A 601 6.04 -30.03 -45.42
CA ASP A 601 7.11 -30.93 -45.84
C ASP A 601 8.10 -30.11 -46.70
N ASN A 602 9.19 -29.64 -46.10
CA ASN A 602 10.38 -29.30 -46.86
C ASN A 602 11.16 -30.59 -47.07
N LYS A 603 10.90 -31.24 -48.21
CA LYS A 603 11.93 -32.02 -48.91
C LYS A 603 12.76 -31.04 -49.73
N ASP A 604 14.02 -30.88 -49.34
CA ASP A 604 15.19 -30.97 -50.22
C ASP A 604 16.42 -31.33 -49.37
#